data_AF-A0A925FGE1-F1
#
_entry.id   AF-A0A925FGE1-F1
#
_cell.length_a   1.000
_cell.length_b   1.000
_cell.length_c   1.000
_cell.angle_alpha   90.00
_cell.angle_beta   90.00
_cell.angle_gamma   90.00
#
_symmetry.space_group_name_H-M   'P 1'
#
loop_
_entity.id
_entity.type
_entity.pdbx_description
1 polymer ?
#
loop_
_entity_poly.entity_id
_entity_poly.type
_entity_poly.pdbx_seq_one_letter_code
_entity_poly.pdbx_strand_id
1 'polypeptide(L)'
;MMLTALYVGRLGGAHQIAEARALTKAALEAVTLPRHRQEQLGRLSRLAVREGVADAALEALAAMTVDPPDIESDTELRVSAALVATLARDGKSVLSLLGQRGGQIPIDEAKRGLATVLRANAHELLGDVIGAAEVLKELPHSSSLGKEREPYAALGLCSRSADLYGTLVAQVQGAKPAGLDGLFYTGVVITILGAVAATIAITLMIDDAPHPIADIVFPTLGGLLFLFLGPVMTLAGIDNARQDVYVRKHGIPRTARVLHIKDTGGRIGPIPVYLLTLEVAGETGPYQAALRKSLALPEANAIVGTELHIVAHPEKPTVILLDQ
;
A
#
# COMPACT_ATOMS: atom_id res chain seq x y z
N MET A 1 17.45 1.93 -27.65
CA MET A 1 17.61 1.55 -26.22
C MET A 1 16.31 1.15 -25.53
N MET A 2 15.17 1.80 -25.81
CA MET A 2 13.90 1.54 -25.12
C MET A 2 13.38 0.09 -25.22
N LEU A 3 13.60 -0.59 -26.36
CA LEU A 3 13.21 -2.00 -26.57
C LEU A 3 13.99 -2.99 -25.70
N THR A 4 15.31 -2.81 -25.56
CA THR A 4 16.15 -3.62 -24.68
C THR A 4 15.75 -3.43 -23.22
N ALA A 5 15.37 -2.21 -22.83
CA ALA A 5 14.92 -1.92 -21.47
C ALA A 5 13.60 -2.63 -21.13
N LEU A 6 12.65 -2.67 -22.07
CA LEU A 6 11.37 -3.36 -21.89
C LEU A 6 11.51 -4.89 -21.85
N TYR A 7 12.42 -5.46 -22.66
CA TYR A 7 12.64 -6.90 -22.68
C TYR A 7 13.27 -7.42 -21.38
N VAL A 8 14.28 -6.72 -20.87
CA VAL A 8 15.00 -7.11 -19.63
C VAL A 8 14.11 -7.05 -18.38
N GLY A 9 13.11 -6.16 -18.35
CA GLY A 9 12.18 -6.03 -17.22
C GLY A 9 11.28 -7.24 -16.99
N ARG A 10 11.13 -8.14 -17.98
CA ARG A 10 10.22 -9.29 -17.93
C ARG A 10 10.88 -10.62 -17.59
N LEU A 11 12.18 -10.60 -17.33
CA LEU A 11 13.00 -11.80 -17.17
C LEU A 11 13.24 -12.11 -15.68
N GLY A 12 12.72 -13.26 -15.25
CA GLY A 12 12.74 -13.73 -13.85
C GLY A 12 13.61 -14.97 -13.58
N GLY A 13 14.01 -15.72 -14.63
CA GLY A 13 14.85 -16.91 -14.47
C GLY A 13 16.36 -16.63 -14.48
N ALA A 14 17.17 -17.45 -13.80
CA ALA A 14 18.64 -17.29 -13.75
C ALA A 14 19.29 -17.23 -15.15
N HIS A 15 18.86 -18.12 -16.06
CA HIS A 15 19.33 -18.10 -17.46
C HIS A 15 19.01 -16.77 -18.15
N GLN A 16 17.84 -16.22 -17.86
CA GLN A 16 17.37 -14.96 -18.45
C GLN A 16 18.12 -13.74 -17.88
N ILE A 17 18.57 -13.80 -16.62
CA ILE A 17 19.40 -12.74 -16.02
C ILE A 17 20.78 -12.70 -16.69
N ALA A 18 21.39 -13.86 -16.92
CA ALA A 18 22.68 -13.95 -17.62
C ALA A 18 22.58 -13.43 -19.06
N GLU A 19 21.50 -13.77 -19.78
CA GLU A 19 21.21 -13.24 -21.11
C GLU A 19 21.01 -11.71 -21.08
N ALA A 20 20.22 -11.20 -20.13
CA ALA A 20 20.03 -9.75 -19.95
C ALA A 20 21.35 -9.01 -19.68
N ARG A 21 22.27 -9.62 -18.90
CA ARG A 21 23.60 -9.06 -18.66
C ARG A 21 24.43 -9.03 -19.94
N ALA A 22 24.43 -10.10 -20.72
CA ALA A 22 25.13 -10.16 -22.01
C ALA A 22 24.60 -9.10 -22.99
N LEU A 23 23.29 -8.96 -23.12
CA LEU A 23 22.66 -7.93 -23.96
C LEU A 23 23.00 -6.51 -23.48
N THR A 24 23.01 -6.29 -22.16
CA THR A 24 23.39 -4.99 -21.58
C THR A 24 24.87 -4.67 -21.85
N LYS A 25 25.76 -5.66 -21.80
CA LYS A 25 27.18 -5.50 -22.14
C LYS A 25 27.37 -5.12 -23.61
N ALA A 26 26.66 -5.78 -24.52
CA ALA A 26 26.67 -5.41 -25.94
C ALA A 26 26.10 -3.99 -26.17
N ALA A 27 25.04 -3.62 -25.45
CA ALA A 27 24.48 -2.27 -25.53
C ALA A 27 25.46 -1.20 -25.02
N LEU A 28 26.24 -1.49 -23.97
CA LEU A 28 27.25 -0.59 -23.42
C LEU A 28 28.32 -0.21 -24.46
N GLU A 29 28.71 -1.14 -25.33
CA GLU A 29 29.69 -0.90 -26.40
C GLU A 29 29.14 0.07 -27.48
N ALA A 30 27.83 0.08 -27.69
CA ALA A 30 27.17 0.95 -28.68
C ALA A 30 26.85 2.37 -28.14
N VAL A 31 26.94 2.59 -26.84
CA VAL A 31 26.55 3.86 -26.21
C VAL A 31 27.70 4.86 -26.22
N THR A 32 27.45 6.05 -26.78
CA THR A 32 28.44 7.13 -26.89
C THR A 32 28.29 8.20 -25.81
N LEU A 33 27.07 8.47 -25.33
CA LEU A 33 26.81 9.51 -24.34
C LEU A 33 27.19 9.05 -22.92
N PRO A 34 27.97 9.84 -22.15
CA PRO A 34 28.41 9.46 -20.81
C PRO A 34 27.28 9.06 -19.85
N ARG A 35 26.17 9.81 -19.85
CA ARG A 35 24.98 9.51 -19.04
C ARG A 35 24.40 8.12 -19.34
N HIS A 36 24.23 7.79 -20.62
CA HIS A 36 23.70 6.48 -21.00
C HIS A 36 24.70 5.36 -20.65
N ARG A 37 26.01 5.63 -20.77
CA ARG A 37 27.06 4.69 -20.37
C ARG A 37 26.98 4.39 -18.88
N GLN A 38 26.81 5.43 -18.05
CA GLN A 38 26.60 5.31 -16.61
C GLN A 38 25.35 4.48 -16.29
N GLU A 39 24.23 4.71 -16.98
CA GLU A 39 23.01 3.92 -16.81
C GLU A 39 23.22 2.44 -17.14
N GLN A 40 23.91 2.13 -18.26
CA GLN A 40 24.20 0.75 -18.65
C GLN A 40 25.14 0.06 -17.66
N LEU A 41 26.15 0.76 -17.14
CA LEU A 41 27.05 0.23 -16.11
C LEU A 41 26.31 -0.05 -14.79
N GLY A 42 25.46 0.88 -14.34
CA GLY A 42 24.59 0.67 -13.18
C GLY A 42 23.67 -0.53 -13.38
N ARG A 43 23.06 -0.66 -14.56
CA ARG A 43 22.23 -1.83 -14.92
C ARG A 43 23.03 -3.14 -14.89
N LEU A 44 24.25 -3.17 -15.42
CA LEU A 44 25.14 -4.33 -15.37
C LEU A 44 25.46 -4.74 -13.94
N SER A 45 25.82 -3.77 -13.08
CA SER A 45 26.10 -4.02 -11.66
C SER A 45 24.90 -4.64 -10.95
N ARG A 46 23.70 -4.08 -11.14
CA ARG A 46 22.47 -4.63 -10.55
C ARG A 46 22.12 -6.02 -11.08
N LEU A 47 22.26 -6.27 -12.38
CA LEU A 47 22.04 -7.61 -12.95
C LEU A 47 23.03 -8.64 -12.37
N ALA A 48 24.30 -8.27 -12.21
CA ALA A 48 25.31 -9.12 -11.57
C ALA A 48 24.97 -9.40 -10.10
N VAL A 49 24.46 -8.42 -9.35
CA VAL A 49 23.94 -8.64 -7.97
C VAL A 49 22.76 -9.60 -7.96
N ARG A 50 21.81 -9.48 -8.91
CA ARG A 50 20.67 -10.41 -9.04
C ARG A 50 21.12 -11.85 -9.34
N GLU A 51 22.20 -12.00 -10.10
CA GLU A 51 22.82 -13.30 -10.41
C GLU A 51 23.68 -13.83 -9.24
N GLY A 52 24.00 -13.00 -8.25
CA GLY A 52 24.88 -13.37 -7.14
C GLY A 52 26.38 -13.34 -7.49
N VAL A 53 26.77 -12.68 -8.58
CA VAL A 53 28.17 -12.62 -9.06
C VAL A 53 28.80 -11.30 -8.61
N ALA A 54 29.37 -11.30 -7.39
CA ALA A 54 29.90 -10.09 -6.74
C ALA A 54 31.03 -9.41 -7.54
N ASP A 55 31.98 -10.18 -8.08
CA ASP A 55 33.13 -9.63 -8.81
C ASP A 55 32.70 -8.86 -10.05
N ALA A 56 31.75 -9.39 -10.81
CA ALA A 56 31.19 -8.72 -11.98
C ALA A 56 30.41 -7.44 -11.60
N ALA A 57 29.75 -7.43 -10.44
CA ALA A 57 29.05 -6.25 -9.95
C ALA A 57 30.02 -5.13 -9.54
N LEU A 58 31.15 -5.51 -8.92
CA LEU A 58 32.23 -4.60 -8.55
C LEU A 58 32.98 -4.07 -9.78
N GLU A 59 33.28 -4.92 -10.77
CA GLU A 59 33.91 -4.51 -12.03
C GLU A 59 33.08 -3.44 -12.74
N ALA A 60 31.76 -3.66 -12.88
CA ALA A 60 30.86 -2.70 -13.48
C ALA A 60 30.79 -1.38 -12.69
N LEU A 61 30.77 -1.48 -11.35
CA LEU A 61 30.74 -0.30 -10.47
C LEU A 61 32.03 0.52 -10.55
N ALA A 62 33.19 -0.13 -10.60
CA ALA A 62 34.49 0.52 -10.71
C ALA A 62 34.67 1.27 -12.04
N ALA A 63 33.93 0.88 -13.09
CA ALA A 63 33.92 1.55 -14.37
C ALA A 63 32.97 2.77 -14.44
N MET A 64 32.16 3.01 -13.40
CA MET A 64 31.26 4.17 -13.32
C MET A 64 32.04 5.44 -12.96
N THR A 65 31.58 6.58 -13.48
CA THR A 65 32.15 7.88 -13.14
C THR A 65 31.81 8.23 -11.69
N VAL A 66 32.82 8.60 -10.90
CA VAL A 66 32.67 9.18 -9.56
C VAL A 66 32.28 10.65 -9.72
N ASP A 67 31.26 11.11 -9.00
CA ASP A 67 30.71 12.48 -9.05
C ASP A 67 30.16 12.92 -10.43
N PRO A 68 29.19 12.18 -11.00
CA PRO A 68 28.55 12.60 -12.23
C PRO A 68 27.77 13.91 -12.04
N PRO A 69 27.67 14.77 -13.07
CA PRO A 69 27.10 16.11 -12.95
C PRO A 69 25.56 16.13 -12.86
N ASP A 70 24.89 15.04 -13.25
CA ASP A 70 23.43 14.91 -13.24
C ASP A 70 22.92 13.93 -12.18
N ILE A 71 21.73 14.23 -11.65
CA ILE A 71 21.11 13.47 -10.56
C ILE A 71 20.78 12.03 -10.97
N GLU A 72 20.42 11.80 -12.23
CA GLU A 72 20.10 10.47 -12.72
C GLU A 72 21.32 9.55 -12.70
N SER A 73 22.47 10.05 -13.17
CA SER A 73 23.75 9.35 -13.16
C SER A 73 24.30 9.14 -11.75
N ASP A 74 24.15 10.12 -10.85
CA ASP A 74 24.53 9.98 -9.43
C ASP A 74 23.66 8.95 -8.73
N THR A 75 22.35 8.98 -8.99
CA THR A 75 21.40 8.00 -8.49
C THR A 75 21.72 6.58 -8.98
N GLU A 76 22.09 6.42 -10.26
CA GLU A 76 22.56 5.13 -10.80
C GLU A 76 23.78 4.60 -10.05
N LEU A 77 24.77 5.45 -9.78
CA LEU A 77 25.98 5.07 -9.01
C LEU A 77 25.61 4.65 -7.59
N ARG A 78 24.90 5.51 -6.84
CA ARG A 78 24.57 5.29 -5.43
C ARG A 78 23.73 4.04 -5.21
N VAL A 79 22.70 3.84 -6.01
CA VAL A 79 21.80 2.67 -5.86
C VAL A 79 22.53 1.38 -6.23
N SER A 80 23.37 1.40 -7.27
CA SER A 80 24.15 0.22 -7.65
C SER A 80 25.22 -0.11 -6.60
N ALA A 81 25.93 0.90 -6.08
CA ALA A 81 26.86 0.75 -4.98
C ALA A 81 26.19 0.22 -3.70
N ALA A 82 24.98 0.72 -3.37
CA ALA A 82 24.22 0.27 -2.22
C ALA A 82 23.76 -1.20 -2.36
N LEU A 83 23.43 -1.66 -3.57
CA LEU A 83 23.13 -3.07 -3.82
C LEU A 83 24.36 -3.96 -3.63
N VAL A 84 25.53 -3.52 -4.11
CA VAL A 84 26.80 -4.25 -3.90
C VAL A 84 27.15 -4.29 -2.40
N ALA A 85 27.01 -3.18 -1.68
CA ALA A 85 27.20 -3.15 -0.23
C ALA A 85 26.19 -4.07 0.50
N THR A 86 24.95 -4.14 0.02
CA THR A 86 23.93 -5.05 0.55
C THR A 86 24.30 -6.52 0.35
N LEU A 87 24.84 -6.88 -0.83
CA LEU A 87 25.36 -8.21 -1.11
C LEU A 87 26.49 -8.58 -0.13
N ALA A 88 27.33 -7.61 0.24
CA ALA A 88 28.39 -7.76 1.24
C ALA A 88 27.89 -7.65 2.71
N ARG A 89 26.57 -7.54 2.95
CA ARG A 89 25.95 -7.32 4.28
C ARG A 89 26.45 -6.07 5.01
N ASP A 90 26.97 -5.08 4.29
CA ASP A 90 27.48 -3.83 4.86
C ASP A 90 26.40 -2.74 4.91
N GLY A 91 25.57 -2.79 5.96
CA GLY A 91 24.51 -1.80 6.17
C GLY A 91 25.03 -0.37 6.39
N LYS A 92 26.24 -0.19 6.93
CA LYS A 92 26.79 1.16 7.17
C LYS A 92 27.10 1.86 5.84
N SER A 93 27.73 1.15 4.91
CA SER A 93 28.02 1.67 3.59
C SER A 93 26.75 2.00 2.80
N VAL A 94 25.70 1.18 2.93
CA VAL A 94 24.39 1.49 2.33
C VAL A 94 23.83 2.81 2.84
N LEU A 95 23.83 3.04 4.16
CA LEU A 95 23.30 4.27 4.75
C LEU A 95 24.19 5.49 4.46
N SER A 96 25.51 5.34 4.28
CA SER A 96 26.36 6.45 3.83
C SER A 96 26.10 6.85 2.37
N LEU A 97 25.73 5.88 1.52
CA LEU A 97 25.45 6.12 0.10
C LEU A 97 24.07 6.74 -0.13
N LEU A 98 23.06 6.31 0.64
CA LEU A 98 21.65 6.66 0.43
C LEU A 98 21.07 7.61 1.49
N GLY A 99 21.76 7.82 2.61
CA GLY A 99 21.25 8.51 3.79
C GLY A 99 20.42 7.60 4.69
N GLN A 100 20.18 8.04 5.93
CA GLN A 100 19.42 7.29 6.93
C GLN A 100 17.91 7.32 6.69
N ARG A 101 17.42 8.35 6.00
CA ARG A 101 15.99 8.61 5.70
C ARG A 101 15.82 9.17 4.29
N GLY A 102 14.60 9.15 3.77
CA GLY A 102 14.25 9.83 2.52
C GLY A 102 14.65 11.31 2.53
N GLY A 103 15.14 11.80 1.40
CA GLY A 103 15.49 13.22 1.20
C GLY A 103 16.83 13.70 1.76
N GLN A 104 17.53 12.91 2.59
CA GLN A 104 18.87 13.29 3.07
C GLN A 104 19.92 13.32 1.96
N ILE A 105 19.83 12.36 1.04
CA ILE A 105 20.60 12.32 -0.19
C ILE A 105 19.61 12.36 -1.35
N PRO A 106 19.75 13.31 -2.30
CA PRO A 106 18.90 13.36 -3.48
C PRO A 106 18.97 12.05 -4.27
N ILE A 107 17.81 11.48 -4.58
CA ILE A 107 17.66 10.28 -5.39
C ILE A 107 16.54 10.55 -6.40
N ASP A 108 16.81 10.28 -7.67
CA ASP A 108 15.83 10.38 -8.74
C ASP A 108 14.56 9.57 -8.43
N GLU A 109 13.39 10.12 -8.79
CA GLU A 109 12.08 9.55 -8.48
C GLU A 109 11.98 8.08 -8.91
N ALA A 110 12.52 7.74 -10.09
CA ALA A 110 12.41 6.39 -10.65
C ALA A 110 13.13 5.31 -9.83
N LYS A 111 14.04 5.69 -8.90
CA LYS A 111 14.73 4.75 -8.01
C LYS A 111 14.43 4.97 -6.53
N ARG A 112 13.50 5.87 -6.19
CA ARG A 112 13.18 6.16 -4.79
C ARG A 112 12.67 4.91 -4.06
N GLY A 113 11.80 4.12 -4.70
CA GLY A 113 11.28 2.87 -4.15
C GLY A 113 12.38 1.89 -3.76
N LEU A 114 13.26 1.53 -4.70
CA LEU A 114 14.41 0.66 -4.46
C LEU A 114 15.34 1.23 -3.38
N ALA A 115 15.66 2.52 -3.42
CA ALA A 115 16.51 3.16 -2.40
C ALA A 115 15.89 3.08 -0.99
N THR A 116 14.57 3.28 -0.86
CA THR A 116 13.85 3.13 0.41
C THR A 116 13.94 1.69 0.93
N VAL A 117 13.78 0.67 0.07
CA VAL A 117 13.93 -0.74 0.47
C VAL A 117 15.37 -1.04 0.92
N LEU A 118 16.39 -0.53 0.21
CA LEU A 118 17.79 -0.72 0.60
C LEU A 118 18.12 -0.05 1.94
N ARG A 119 17.61 1.17 2.18
CA ARG A 119 17.76 1.85 3.48
C ARG A 119 17.11 1.05 4.62
N ALA A 120 15.88 0.60 4.42
CA ALA A 120 15.18 -0.23 5.41
C ALA A 120 15.95 -1.52 5.70
N ASN A 121 16.43 -2.21 4.66
CA ASN A 121 17.24 -3.41 4.81
C ASN A 121 18.55 -3.12 5.57
N ALA A 122 19.18 -1.98 5.33
CA ALA A 122 20.39 -1.58 6.04
C ALA A 122 20.15 -1.34 7.55
N HIS A 123 19.04 -0.70 7.91
CA HIS A 123 18.61 -0.59 9.31
C HIS A 123 18.38 -1.96 9.94
N GLU A 124 17.72 -2.88 9.22
CA GLU A 124 17.51 -4.26 9.67
C GLU A 124 18.83 -5.02 9.89
N LEU A 125 19.82 -4.87 8.98
CA LEU A 125 21.16 -5.45 9.13
C LEU A 125 21.91 -4.91 10.35
N LEU A 126 21.67 -3.66 10.73
CA LEU A 126 22.24 -3.02 11.91
C LEU A 126 21.46 -3.31 13.21
N GLY A 127 20.38 -4.09 13.12
CA GLY A 127 19.54 -4.48 14.26
C GLY A 127 18.38 -3.53 14.58
N ASP A 128 18.25 -2.40 13.86
CA ASP A 128 17.16 -1.44 14.04
C ASP A 128 15.95 -1.78 13.16
N VAL A 129 15.18 -2.77 13.60
CA VAL A 129 14.02 -3.24 12.84
C VAL A 129 12.83 -2.28 12.91
N ILE A 130 12.73 -1.50 13.98
CA ILE A 130 11.69 -0.48 14.11
C ILE A 130 11.98 0.66 13.13
N GLY A 131 13.21 1.16 13.10
CA GLY A 131 13.65 2.15 12.11
C GLY A 131 13.48 1.67 10.68
N ALA A 132 13.77 0.40 10.40
CA ALA A 132 13.52 -0.22 9.10
C ALA A 132 12.03 -0.14 8.69
N ALA A 133 11.11 -0.50 9.60
CA ALA A 133 9.68 -0.45 9.33
C ALA A 133 9.16 0.99 9.14
N GLU A 134 9.72 1.97 9.86
CA GLU A 134 9.41 3.39 9.65
C GLU A 134 9.86 3.88 8.27
N VAL A 135 11.06 3.51 7.82
CA VAL A 135 11.55 3.85 6.48
C VAL A 135 10.65 3.25 5.39
N LEU A 136 10.15 2.03 5.58
CA LEU A 136 9.21 1.40 4.63
C LEU A 136 7.88 2.16 4.48
N LYS A 137 7.49 3.01 5.45
CA LYS A 137 6.30 3.88 5.31
C LYS A 137 6.46 4.97 4.26
N GLU A 138 7.68 5.26 3.83
CA GLU A 138 7.93 6.19 2.71
C GLU A 138 7.51 5.60 1.35
N LEU A 139 7.24 4.29 1.27
CA LEU A 139 6.70 3.68 0.05
C LEU A 139 5.25 4.10 -0.18
N PRO A 140 4.85 4.42 -1.43
CA PRO A 140 3.50 4.91 -1.72
C PRO A 140 2.42 3.85 -1.45
N HIS A 141 2.75 2.57 -1.67
CA HIS A 141 1.84 1.45 -1.50
C HIS A 141 2.57 0.24 -0.90
N SER A 142 1.87 -0.58 -0.13
CA SER A 142 2.45 -1.82 0.41
C SER A 142 2.87 -2.81 -0.67
N SER A 143 2.18 -2.82 -1.82
CA SER A 143 2.55 -3.65 -2.97
C SER A 143 3.88 -3.22 -3.62
N SER A 144 4.32 -1.98 -3.43
CA SER A 144 5.60 -1.51 -3.94
C SER A 144 6.78 -2.25 -3.31
N LEU A 145 6.68 -2.66 -2.04
CA LEU A 145 7.71 -3.45 -1.39
C LEU A 145 7.97 -4.77 -2.12
N GLY A 146 6.91 -5.47 -2.52
CA GLY A 146 7.02 -6.72 -3.27
C GLY A 146 7.70 -6.52 -4.64
N LYS A 147 7.29 -5.48 -5.38
CA LYS A 147 7.85 -5.13 -6.70
C LYS A 147 9.34 -4.84 -6.65
N GLU A 148 9.81 -4.14 -5.62
CA GLU A 148 11.23 -3.80 -5.47
C GLU A 148 12.06 -5.00 -4.96
N ARG A 149 11.47 -5.89 -4.16
CA ARG A 149 12.16 -7.09 -3.62
C ARG A 149 12.29 -8.21 -4.62
N GLU A 150 11.27 -8.44 -5.45
CA GLU A 150 11.18 -9.60 -6.34
C GLU A 150 12.42 -9.79 -7.23
N PRO A 151 12.96 -8.75 -7.90
CA PRO A 151 14.16 -8.91 -8.73
C PRO A 151 15.39 -9.36 -7.96
N TYR A 152 15.43 -9.12 -6.64
CA TYR A 152 16.56 -9.36 -5.74
C TYR A 152 16.21 -10.36 -4.62
N ALA A 153 15.29 -11.30 -4.86
CA ALA A 153 14.81 -12.24 -3.86
C ALA A 153 15.94 -12.98 -3.10
N ALA A 154 17.05 -13.30 -3.80
CA ALA A 154 18.22 -13.96 -3.22
C ALA A 154 18.91 -13.16 -2.09
N LEU A 155 18.75 -11.83 -2.05
CA LEU A 155 19.32 -10.99 -0.99
C LEU A 155 18.51 -11.02 0.32
N GLY A 156 17.28 -11.57 0.30
CA GLY A 156 16.42 -11.62 1.48
C GLY A 156 16.09 -10.24 2.06
N LEU A 157 15.95 -9.22 1.21
CA LEU A 157 15.76 -7.83 1.64
C LEU A 157 14.57 -7.68 2.61
N CYS A 158 14.75 -6.95 3.70
CA CYS A 158 13.71 -6.58 4.67
C CYS A 158 12.91 -7.78 5.22
N SER A 159 13.58 -8.90 5.51
CA SER A 159 12.91 -10.13 5.93
C SER A 159 12.06 -9.98 7.20
N ARG A 160 12.53 -9.22 8.20
CA ARG A 160 11.86 -9.04 9.50
C ARG A 160 10.97 -7.81 9.52
N SER A 161 11.43 -6.73 8.89
CA SER A 161 10.72 -5.45 8.85
C SER A 161 9.50 -5.46 7.94
N ALA A 162 9.46 -6.33 6.92
CA ALA A 162 8.30 -6.47 6.03
C ALA A 162 7.03 -6.90 6.78
N ASP A 163 7.13 -7.81 7.75
CA ASP A 163 5.98 -8.27 8.53
C ASP A 163 5.43 -7.15 9.41
N LEU A 164 6.31 -6.42 10.10
CA LEU A 164 5.93 -5.26 10.91
C LEU A 164 5.30 -4.17 10.04
N TYR A 165 5.91 -3.86 8.89
CA TYR A 165 5.36 -2.92 7.93
C TYR A 165 3.96 -3.36 7.45
N GLY A 166 3.78 -4.65 7.15
CA GLY A 166 2.48 -5.22 6.79
C GLY A 166 1.44 -5.03 7.89
N THR A 167 1.78 -5.28 9.16
CA THR A 167 0.87 -5.04 10.29
C THR A 167 0.55 -3.56 10.48
N LEU A 168 1.53 -2.66 10.31
CA LEU A 168 1.32 -1.21 10.43
C LEU A 168 0.44 -0.68 9.31
N VAL A 169 0.69 -1.11 8.07
CA VAL A 169 -0.16 -0.75 6.93
C VAL A 169 -1.54 -1.36 7.09
N ALA A 170 -1.68 -2.60 7.57
CA ALA A 170 -2.96 -3.22 7.86
C ALA A 170 -3.68 -2.55 9.03
N GLN A 171 -2.99 -1.97 10.00
CA GLN A 171 -3.61 -1.15 11.04
C GLN A 171 -4.10 0.17 10.48
N VAL A 172 -3.37 0.81 9.58
CA VAL A 172 -3.77 2.08 8.95
C VAL A 172 -4.87 1.87 7.89
N GLN A 173 -4.79 0.80 7.09
CA GLN A 173 -5.75 0.46 6.03
C GLN A 173 -6.93 -0.38 6.54
N GLY A 174 -6.72 -1.22 7.54
CA GLY A 174 -7.79 -1.86 8.32
C GLY A 174 -8.45 -0.86 9.27
N ALA A 175 -7.78 0.26 9.54
CA ALA A 175 -8.44 1.50 9.93
C ALA A 175 -9.08 2.25 8.76
N LYS A 176 -9.47 1.55 7.68
CA LYS A 176 -10.60 2.00 6.88
C LYS A 176 -11.74 2.29 7.85
N PRO A 177 -12.47 3.41 7.69
CA PRO A 177 -13.67 3.63 8.47
C PRO A 177 -14.49 2.35 8.46
N ALA A 178 -15.07 2.01 9.61
CA ALA A 178 -16.25 1.18 9.68
C ALA A 178 -17.43 1.88 8.93
N GLY A 179 -17.17 2.43 7.75
CA GLY A 179 -18.14 2.68 6.73
C GLY A 179 -18.40 1.36 6.02
N LEU A 180 -19.68 1.09 5.78
CA LEU A 180 -20.32 0.18 4.83
C LEU A 180 -19.74 -1.24 4.61
N ASP A 181 -18.44 -1.41 4.35
CA ASP A 181 -17.76 -2.70 4.39
C ASP A 181 -17.81 -3.33 5.80
N GLY A 182 -17.77 -2.50 6.85
CA GLY A 182 -17.97 -2.97 8.24
C GLY A 182 -19.36 -3.57 8.46
N LEU A 183 -20.40 -3.07 7.78
CA LEU A 183 -21.76 -3.61 7.88
C LEU A 183 -21.86 -5.02 7.31
N PHE A 184 -21.07 -5.33 6.27
CA PHE A 184 -21.01 -6.67 5.70
C PHE A 184 -20.45 -7.67 6.72
N TYR A 185 -19.25 -7.42 7.25
CA TYR A 185 -18.63 -8.32 8.23
C TYR A 185 -19.43 -8.41 9.52
N THR A 186 -19.96 -7.27 10.00
CA THR A 186 -20.82 -7.25 11.20
C THR A 186 -22.10 -8.06 10.96
N GLY A 187 -22.72 -7.92 9.78
CA GLY A 187 -23.88 -8.70 9.38
C GLY A 187 -23.62 -10.20 9.38
N VAL A 188 -22.52 -10.64 8.75
CA VAL A 188 -22.12 -12.06 8.73
C VAL A 188 -21.86 -12.61 10.13
N VAL A 189 -21.13 -11.87 10.98
CA VAL A 189 -20.85 -12.28 12.36
C VAL A 189 -22.15 -12.39 13.18
N ILE A 190 -23.06 -11.42 13.04
CA ILE A 190 -24.37 -11.45 13.69
C ILE A 190 -25.18 -12.67 13.22
N THR A 191 -25.22 -12.96 11.91
CA THR A 191 -25.91 -14.15 11.39
C THR A 191 -25.34 -15.45 11.97
N ILE A 192 -24.01 -15.57 12.05
CA ILE A 192 -23.35 -16.75 12.62
C ILE A 192 -23.72 -16.90 14.11
N LEU A 193 -23.65 -15.82 14.89
CA LEU A 193 -24.06 -15.82 16.30
C LEU A 193 -25.53 -16.22 16.46
N GLY A 194 -26.40 -15.72 15.58
CA GLY A 194 -27.81 -16.08 15.55
C GLY A 194 -28.05 -17.57 15.27
N ALA A 195 -27.33 -18.13 14.29
CA ALA A 195 -27.40 -19.55 13.95
C ALA A 195 -26.91 -20.45 15.11
N VAL A 196 -25.83 -20.06 15.79
CA VAL A 196 -25.32 -20.78 16.96
C VAL A 196 -26.33 -20.74 18.11
N ALA A 197 -26.88 -19.57 18.43
CA ALA A 197 -27.89 -19.42 19.49
C ALA A 197 -29.17 -20.23 19.19
N ALA A 198 -29.64 -20.23 17.95
CA ALA A 198 -30.79 -21.04 17.53
C ALA A 198 -30.50 -22.54 17.64
N THR A 199 -29.27 -22.98 17.29
CA THR A 199 -28.85 -24.38 17.44
C THR A 199 -28.83 -24.80 18.90
N ILE A 200 -28.28 -23.97 19.80
CA ILE A 200 -28.28 -24.22 21.24
C ILE A 200 -29.71 -24.34 21.78
N ALA A 201 -30.60 -23.42 21.38
CA ALA A 201 -32.00 -23.46 21.79
C ALA A 201 -32.69 -24.77 21.35
N ILE A 202 -32.47 -25.20 20.10
CA ILE A 202 -33.03 -26.46 19.58
C ILE A 202 -32.49 -27.65 20.39
N THR A 203 -31.18 -27.68 20.71
CA THR A 203 -30.61 -28.76 21.52
C THR A 203 -31.20 -28.81 22.93
N LEU A 204 -31.42 -27.66 23.57
CA LEU A 204 -32.05 -27.58 24.89
C LEU A 204 -33.55 -27.95 24.87
N MET A 205 -34.23 -27.80 23.73
CA MET A 205 -35.61 -28.25 23.56
C MET A 205 -35.75 -29.76 23.35
N ILE A 206 -34.67 -30.43 22.91
CA ILE A 206 -34.63 -31.88 22.68
C ILE A 206 -34.17 -32.62 23.95
N ASP A 207 -33.39 -31.96 24.81
CA ASP A 207 -32.99 -32.53 26.09
C ASP A 207 -34.20 -32.60 27.03
N ASP A 208 -34.51 -33.80 27.55
CA ASP A 208 -35.61 -34.03 28.50
C ASP A 208 -35.31 -33.48 29.91
N ALA A 209 -34.13 -32.88 30.10
CA ALA A 209 -33.74 -32.26 31.35
C ALA A 209 -34.58 -31.00 31.65
N PRO A 210 -35.00 -30.79 32.92
CA PRO A 210 -35.74 -29.59 33.29
C PRO A 210 -34.82 -28.35 33.23
N HIS A 211 -35.04 -27.51 32.23
CA HIS A 211 -34.37 -26.22 32.08
C HIS A 211 -35.28 -25.05 32.48
N PRO A 212 -34.73 -23.98 33.08
CA PRO A 212 -35.45 -22.71 33.24
C PRO A 212 -35.97 -22.19 31.89
N ILE A 213 -37.21 -21.72 31.84
CA ILE A 213 -37.82 -21.15 30.61
C ILE A 213 -36.95 -20.04 30.01
N ALA A 214 -36.27 -19.26 30.85
CA ALA A 214 -35.36 -18.20 30.41
C ALA A 214 -34.21 -18.73 29.52
N ASP A 215 -33.67 -19.90 29.83
CA ASP A 215 -32.53 -20.49 29.12
C ASP A 215 -32.90 -20.95 27.71
N ILE A 216 -34.19 -21.13 27.45
CA ILE A 216 -34.73 -21.47 26.13
C ILE A 216 -35.20 -20.20 25.40
N VAL A 217 -35.94 -19.32 26.07
CA VAL A 217 -36.57 -18.15 25.42
C VAL A 217 -35.55 -17.13 24.94
N PHE A 218 -34.52 -16.81 25.73
CA PHE A 218 -33.54 -15.78 25.35
C PHE A 218 -32.69 -16.19 24.13
N PRO A 219 -32.10 -17.39 24.05
CA PRO A 219 -31.34 -17.81 22.89
C PRO A 219 -32.22 -17.99 21.64
N THR A 220 -33.47 -18.41 21.80
CA THR A 220 -34.40 -18.56 20.67
C THR A 220 -34.76 -17.20 20.07
N LEU A 221 -35.23 -16.25 20.88
CA LEU A 221 -35.64 -14.92 20.39
C LEU A 221 -34.43 -14.10 19.92
N GLY A 222 -33.31 -14.13 20.66
CA GLY A 222 -32.08 -13.46 20.27
C GLY A 222 -31.48 -14.07 19.01
N GLY A 223 -31.47 -15.40 18.91
CA GLY A 223 -30.99 -16.14 17.75
C GLY A 223 -31.78 -15.83 16.48
N LEU A 224 -33.12 -15.83 16.57
CA LEU A 224 -34.00 -15.45 15.47
C LEU A 224 -33.78 -13.99 15.06
N LEU A 225 -33.72 -13.05 16.02
CA LEU A 225 -33.48 -11.64 15.72
C LEU A 225 -32.16 -11.45 14.94
N PHE A 226 -31.08 -12.10 15.36
CA PHE A 226 -29.79 -12.04 14.68
C PHE A 226 -29.78 -12.74 13.32
N LEU A 227 -30.50 -13.84 13.17
CA LEU A 227 -30.69 -14.52 11.87
C LEU A 227 -31.41 -13.65 10.85
N PHE A 228 -32.32 -12.76 11.26
CA PHE A 228 -32.97 -11.82 10.35
C PHE A 228 -32.19 -10.52 10.15
N LEU A 229 -31.61 -9.96 11.20
CA LEU A 229 -30.90 -8.68 11.13
C LEU A 229 -29.57 -8.80 10.36
N GLY A 230 -28.84 -9.89 10.56
CA GLY A 230 -27.54 -10.10 9.94
C GLY A 230 -27.56 -10.11 8.41
N PRO A 231 -28.47 -10.85 7.74
CA PRO A 231 -28.61 -10.82 6.28
C PRO A 231 -29.01 -9.46 5.74
N VAL A 232 -29.91 -8.73 6.43
CA VAL A 232 -30.32 -7.36 6.03
C VAL A 232 -29.10 -6.42 6.04
N MET A 233 -28.29 -6.46 7.10
CA MET A 233 -27.06 -5.68 7.18
C MET A 233 -26.02 -6.09 6.12
N THR A 234 -25.92 -7.38 5.84
CA THR A 234 -25.01 -7.95 4.83
C THR A 234 -25.39 -7.49 3.43
N LEU A 235 -26.67 -7.58 3.07
CA LEU A 235 -27.20 -7.12 1.78
C LEU A 235 -27.03 -5.61 1.61
N ALA A 236 -27.32 -4.83 2.65
CA ALA A 236 -27.04 -3.39 2.63
C ALA A 236 -25.55 -3.11 2.40
N GLY A 237 -24.65 -3.86 3.04
CA GLY A 237 -23.20 -3.75 2.80
C GLY A 237 -22.81 -4.02 1.35
N ILE A 238 -23.35 -5.09 0.75
CA ILE A 238 -23.08 -5.48 -0.65
C ILE A 238 -23.53 -4.38 -1.62
N ASP A 239 -24.74 -3.84 -1.43
CA ASP A 239 -25.27 -2.81 -2.33
C ASP A 239 -24.44 -1.53 -2.28
N ASN A 240 -23.93 -1.18 -1.11
CA ASN A 240 -23.02 -0.05 -0.97
C ASN A 240 -21.65 -0.31 -1.61
N ALA A 241 -21.07 -1.50 -1.42
CA ALA A 241 -19.82 -1.87 -2.08
C ALA A 241 -19.95 -1.90 -3.62
N ARG A 242 -21.11 -2.36 -4.14
CA ARG A 242 -21.42 -2.30 -5.57
C ARG A 242 -21.50 -0.87 -6.08
N GLN A 243 -22.13 0.04 -5.30
CA GLN A 243 -22.16 1.47 -5.64
C GLN A 243 -20.76 2.06 -5.66
N ASP A 244 -19.90 1.77 -4.68
CA ASP A 244 -18.52 2.26 -4.66
C ASP A 244 -17.72 1.79 -5.87
N VAL A 245 -17.81 0.51 -6.22
CA VAL A 245 -17.16 -0.04 -7.43
C VAL A 245 -17.72 0.62 -8.69
N TYR A 246 -19.02 0.87 -8.73
CA TYR A 246 -19.66 1.53 -9.87
C TYR A 246 -19.19 2.98 -10.02
N VAL A 247 -19.14 3.77 -8.94
CA VAL A 247 -18.63 5.15 -8.94
C VAL A 247 -17.16 5.21 -9.35
N ARG A 248 -16.32 4.27 -8.92
CA ARG A 248 -14.91 4.22 -9.37
C ARG A 248 -14.78 3.97 -10.88
N LYS A 249 -15.70 3.21 -11.48
CA LYS A 249 -15.63 2.82 -12.90
C LYS A 249 -16.31 3.83 -13.83
N HIS A 250 -17.44 4.38 -13.42
CA HIS A 250 -18.33 5.19 -14.28
C HIS A 250 -18.65 6.56 -13.69
N GLY A 251 -18.06 6.90 -12.55
CA GLY A 251 -18.35 8.16 -11.90
C GLY A 251 -17.77 9.36 -12.65
N ILE A 252 -18.40 10.50 -12.45
CA ILE A 252 -18.07 11.73 -13.14
C ILE A 252 -17.14 12.55 -12.23
N PRO A 253 -15.93 12.92 -12.68
CA PRO A 253 -15.04 13.76 -11.89
C PRO A 253 -15.65 15.14 -11.69
N ARG A 254 -15.65 15.62 -10.44
CA ARG A 254 -16.18 16.93 -10.01
C ARG A 254 -15.26 17.55 -8.96
N THR A 255 -15.39 18.86 -8.79
CA THR A 255 -14.80 19.59 -7.67
C THR A 255 -15.86 19.82 -6.60
N ALA A 256 -15.46 19.70 -5.35
CA ALA A 256 -16.33 19.95 -4.21
C ALA A 256 -15.63 20.74 -3.13
N ARG A 257 -16.32 21.72 -2.55
CA ARG A 257 -15.79 22.53 -1.46
C ARG A 257 -16.27 22.00 -0.11
N VAL A 258 -15.37 21.86 0.86
CA VAL A 258 -15.74 21.44 2.21
C VAL A 258 -16.45 22.57 2.94
N LEU A 259 -17.73 22.41 3.26
CA LEU A 259 -18.51 23.42 3.98
C LEU A 259 -18.39 23.26 5.50
N HIS A 260 -18.61 22.03 5.98
CA HIS A 260 -18.68 21.74 7.41
C HIS A 260 -18.13 20.35 7.69
N ILE A 261 -17.59 20.15 8.89
CA ILE A 261 -17.09 18.87 9.36
C ILE A 261 -17.74 18.57 10.70
N LYS A 262 -18.44 17.44 10.80
CA LYS A 262 -19.09 17.01 12.03
C LYS A 262 -18.41 15.74 12.54
N ASP A 263 -17.96 15.76 13.79
CA ASP A 263 -17.50 14.55 14.47
C ASP A 263 -18.66 13.56 14.57
N THR A 264 -18.45 12.33 14.10
CA THR A 264 -19.46 11.28 14.17
C THR A 264 -19.49 10.59 15.53
N GLY A 265 -18.49 10.85 16.39
CA GLY A 265 -18.20 10.08 17.60
C GLY A 265 -17.50 8.74 17.31
N GLY A 266 -17.45 8.33 16.04
CA GLY A 266 -16.73 7.15 15.59
C GLY A 266 -15.23 7.39 15.57
N ARG A 267 -14.46 6.36 15.90
CA ARG A 267 -13.00 6.34 15.83
C ARG A 267 -12.53 5.08 15.16
N ILE A 268 -11.39 5.16 14.48
CA ILE A 268 -10.72 4.00 13.90
C ILE A 268 -9.27 4.02 14.37
N GLY A 269 -8.96 3.13 15.31
CA GLY A 269 -7.77 3.29 16.14
C GLY A 269 -7.78 4.65 16.85
N PRO A 270 -6.67 5.41 16.83
CA PRO A 270 -6.59 6.73 17.44
C PRO A 270 -7.19 7.86 16.58
N ILE A 271 -7.63 7.58 15.35
CA ILE A 271 -8.03 8.61 14.38
C ILE A 271 -9.56 8.78 14.39
N PRO A 272 -10.10 9.99 14.65
CA PRO A 272 -11.53 10.26 14.62
C PRO A 272 -12.12 10.17 13.20
N VAL A 273 -13.41 9.84 13.12
CA VAL A 273 -14.18 9.80 11.87
C VAL A 273 -15.10 11.01 11.80
N TYR A 274 -14.94 11.78 10.74
CA TYR A 274 -15.77 12.95 10.49
C TYR A 274 -16.75 12.72 9.34
N LEU A 275 -17.89 13.40 9.43
CA LEU A 275 -18.83 13.60 8.33
C LEU A 275 -18.56 14.96 7.72
N LEU A 276 -18.02 14.96 6.51
CA LEU A 276 -17.74 16.15 5.71
C LEU A 276 -18.99 16.48 4.90
N THR A 277 -19.55 17.67 5.10
CA THR A 277 -20.58 18.23 4.23
C THR A 277 -19.90 19.01 3.13
N LEU A 278 -20.13 18.60 1.88
CA LEU A 278 -19.46 19.12 0.70
C LEU A 278 -20.47 19.85 -0.19
N GLU A 279 -20.08 20.99 -0.75
CA GLU A 279 -20.78 21.65 -1.85
C GLU A 279 -20.13 21.23 -3.17
N VAL A 280 -20.84 20.44 -3.96
CA VAL A 280 -20.34 19.88 -5.21
C VAL A 280 -20.81 20.75 -6.37
N ALA A 281 -19.91 21.09 -7.29
CA ALA A 281 -20.27 21.77 -8.52
C ALA A 281 -21.04 20.83 -9.46
N GLY A 282 -22.33 21.09 -9.67
CA GLY A 282 -23.20 20.35 -10.59
C GLY A 282 -23.55 21.14 -11.85
N GLU A 283 -24.01 20.45 -12.90
CA GLU A 283 -24.39 21.07 -14.18
C GLU A 283 -25.61 21.98 -14.06
N THR A 284 -26.55 21.62 -13.19
CA THR A 284 -27.77 22.41 -12.90
C THR A 284 -27.60 23.38 -11.74
N GLY A 285 -26.39 23.48 -11.20
CA GLY A 285 -26.06 24.28 -10.02
C GLY A 285 -25.36 23.47 -8.93
N PRO A 286 -24.84 24.15 -7.89
CA PRO A 286 -24.20 23.47 -6.76
C PRO A 286 -25.22 22.67 -5.94
N TYR A 287 -24.81 21.51 -5.43
CA TYR A 287 -25.62 20.69 -4.53
C TYR A 287 -24.79 20.19 -3.35
N GLN A 288 -25.46 19.80 -2.26
CA GLN A 288 -24.79 19.28 -1.08
C GLN A 288 -24.71 17.76 -1.08
N ALA A 289 -23.55 17.24 -0.69
CA ALA A 289 -23.30 15.82 -0.47
C ALA A 289 -22.57 15.61 0.86
N ALA A 290 -22.62 14.39 1.39
CA ALA A 290 -21.97 14.05 2.65
C ALA A 290 -20.97 12.91 2.44
N LEU A 291 -19.76 13.08 2.94
CA LEU A 291 -18.68 12.11 2.83
C LEU A 291 -18.14 11.78 4.22
N ARG A 292 -18.08 10.50 4.59
CA ARG A 292 -17.43 10.07 5.83
C ARG A 292 -15.94 9.84 5.56
N LYS A 293 -15.06 10.48 6.33
CA LYS A 293 -13.62 10.27 6.22
C LYS A 293 -12.93 10.29 7.58
N SER A 294 -11.93 9.42 7.72
CA SER A 294 -11.00 9.46 8.83
C SER A 294 -9.93 10.51 8.55
N LEU A 295 -9.75 11.45 9.48
CA LEU A 295 -8.79 12.55 9.37
C LEU A 295 -8.13 12.76 10.73
N ALA A 296 -6.84 13.09 10.74
CA ALA A 296 -6.20 13.54 11.98
C ALA A 296 -6.77 14.91 12.40
N LEU A 297 -6.81 15.20 13.70
CA LEU A 297 -7.40 16.46 14.22
C LEU A 297 -6.79 17.74 13.58
N PRO A 298 -5.46 17.84 13.36
CA PRO A 298 -4.89 19.00 12.67
C PRO A 298 -5.37 19.14 11.22
N GLU A 299 -5.53 18.02 10.52
CA GLU A 299 -5.99 17.99 9.13
C GLU A 299 -7.48 18.36 9.01
N ALA A 300 -8.30 17.91 9.97
CA ALA A 300 -9.72 18.22 9.99
C ALA A 300 -9.99 19.74 10.06
N ASN A 301 -9.22 20.48 10.85
CA ASN A 301 -9.39 21.94 10.92
C ASN A 301 -8.90 22.64 9.65
N ALA A 302 -7.86 22.12 9.01
CA ALA A 302 -7.28 22.71 7.81
C ALA A 302 -8.11 22.49 6.53
N ILE A 303 -8.94 21.44 6.49
CA ILE A 303 -9.65 21.05 5.27
C ILE A 303 -10.95 21.85 5.05
N VAL A 304 -11.50 22.54 6.06
CA VAL A 304 -12.71 23.37 5.90
C VAL A 304 -12.44 24.50 4.90
N GLY A 305 -13.30 24.62 3.90
CA GLY A 305 -13.19 25.63 2.84
C GLY A 305 -12.28 25.25 1.68
N THR A 306 -11.52 24.14 1.79
CA THR A 306 -10.67 23.63 0.71
C THR A 306 -11.51 22.96 -0.40
N GLU A 307 -10.99 22.99 -1.62
CA GLU A 307 -11.55 22.26 -2.76
C GLU A 307 -10.95 20.85 -2.82
N LEU A 308 -11.81 19.86 -3.02
CA LEU A 308 -11.47 18.45 -3.16
C LEU A 308 -11.89 17.95 -4.53
N HIS A 309 -11.04 17.15 -5.14
CA HIS A 309 -11.40 16.36 -6.32
C HIS A 309 -12.17 15.12 -5.88
N ILE A 310 -13.38 14.98 -6.40
CA ILE A 310 -14.28 13.87 -6.10
C ILE A 310 -14.79 13.24 -7.38
N VAL A 311 -15.28 12.02 -7.25
CA VAL A 311 -15.97 11.29 -8.29
C VAL A 311 -17.41 11.08 -7.83
N ALA A 312 -18.38 11.64 -8.56
CA ALA A 312 -19.80 11.56 -8.22
C ALA A 312 -20.50 10.47 -9.04
N HIS A 313 -21.48 9.78 -8.43
CA HIS A 313 -22.29 8.80 -9.15
C HIS A 313 -23.15 9.50 -10.21
N PRO A 314 -23.19 8.99 -11.46
CA PRO A 314 -23.90 9.66 -12.56
C PRO A 314 -25.41 9.82 -12.31
N GLU A 315 -26.06 8.77 -11.77
CA GLU A 315 -27.50 8.78 -11.50
C GLU A 315 -27.90 9.24 -10.09
N LYS A 316 -26.95 9.27 -9.13
CA LYS A 316 -27.22 9.53 -7.71
C LYS A 316 -26.18 10.52 -7.18
N PRO A 317 -26.27 11.81 -7.52
CA PRO A 317 -25.20 12.79 -7.31
C PRO A 317 -24.76 12.93 -5.84
N THR A 318 -25.60 12.55 -4.87
CA THR A 318 -25.25 12.54 -3.44
C THR A 318 -24.27 11.42 -3.04
N VAL A 319 -24.11 10.39 -3.87
CA VAL A 319 -23.14 9.31 -3.67
C VAL A 319 -21.82 9.71 -4.33
N ILE A 320 -20.82 9.98 -3.50
CA ILE A 320 -19.54 10.54 -3.93
C ILE A 320 -18.37 9.77 -3.31
N LEU A 321 -17.27 9.67 -4.05
CA LEU A 321 -15.99 9.13 -3.60
C LEU A 321 -14.91 10.19 -3.79
N LEU A 322 -13.85 10.13 -2.99
CA LEU A 322 -12.66 10.94 -3.25
C LEU A 322 -11.87 10.34 -4.40
N ASP A 323 -11.42 11.20 -5.29
CA ASP A 323 -10.44 10.85 -6.30
C ASP A 323 -9.08 10.74 -5.61
N GLN A 324 -8.51 9.53 -5.58
CA GLN A 324 -7.24 9.22 -4.88
C GLN A 324 -6.08 9.12 -5.85
#